data_AF-A0A9P9FWA7-F1
#
_entry.id   AF-A0A9P9FWA7-F1
#
_cell.length_a   1.000
_cell.length_b   1.000
_cell.length_c   1.000
_cell.angle_alpha   90.00
_cell.angle_beta   90.00
_cell.angle_gamma   90.00
#
_symmetry.space_group_name_H-M   'P 1'
#
loop_
_entity.id
_entity.type
_entity.pdbx_description
1 polymer ?
#
loop_
_entity_poly.entity_id
_entity_poly.type
_entity_poly.pdbx_seq_one_letter_code
_entity_poly.pdbx_strand_id
1 'polypeptide(L)'
;MAILPQIPGLCVSIRVADEPAEEYHPPHITPIRDPEIGDVVPTTHCFIESQTGKNFCIRYRFCPLFTFPDGSDAIMLTFFIDGIVCQHLVLIQEDLDRAQDYIQDMWFRSVEKGNGRSENYSLMFQEIAPVEEAKRATVVSDLKRVKDLGTIKVMISFGKTSEGPGRYDLSDERNNESLHVAQKALVLEGQEKTHGTRHVDIPSRESNS
;
A
#
# COMPACT_ATOMS: atom_id res chain seq x y z
N MET A 1 -9.54 12.49 0.50
CA MET A 1 -8.09 12.71 0.38
C MET A 1 -7.46 12.58 1.75
N ALA A 2 -6.60 11.58 1.96
CA ALA A 2 -5.90 11.38 3.22
C ALA A 2 -4.75 12.38 3.32
N ILE A 3 -4.90 13.35 4.22
CA ILE A 3 -3.86 14.32 4.56
C ILE A 3 -3.27 13.89 5.88
N LEU A 4 -1.93 13.82 5.95
CA LEU A 4 -1.23 13.68 7.21
C LEU A 4 -0.84 15.08 7.70
N PRO A 5 -1.52 15.65 8.72
CA PRO A 5 -1.32 17.05 9.11
C PRO A 5 0.13 17.38 9.50
N GLN A 6 0.88 16.37 9.95
CA GLN A 6 2.28 16.48 10.36
C GLN A 6 3.27 16.55 9.19
N ILE A 7 2.81 16.27 7.96
CA ILE A 7 3.61 16.42 6.73
C ILE A 7 2.84 17.32 5.76
N PRO A 8 2.85 18.65 5.99
CA PRO A 8 2.19 19.60 5.11
C PRO A 8 2.67 19.46 3.66
N GLY A 9 1.73 19.59 2.73
CA GLY A 9 2.01 19.55 1.29
C GLY A 9 2.11 18.15 0.69
N LEU A 10 2.14 17.08 1.48
CA LEU A 10 1.93 15.71 1.01
C LEU A 10 0.46 15.30 1.15
N CYS A 11 -0.07 14.76 0.06
CA CYS A 11 -1.41 14.19 -0.02
C CYS A 11 -1.33 12.78 -0.60
N VAL A 12 -2.11 11.86 -0.03
CA VAL A 12 -2.34 10.52 -0.57
C VAL A 12 -3.84 10.32 -0.77
N SER A 13 -4.22 9.76 -1.91
CA SER A 13 -5.62 9.46 -2.24
C SER A 13 -5.70 8.19 -3.07
N ILE A 14 -6.85 7.52 -3.03
CA ILE A 14 -7.09 6.34 -3.86
C ILE A 14 -7.94 6.75 -5.06
N ARG A 15 -7.63 6.20 -6.24
CA ARG A 15 -8.53 6.23 -7.39
C ARG A 15 -9.05 4.84 -7.65
N VAL A 16 -10.34 4.70 -7.93
CA VAL A 16 -11.00 3.44 -8.27
C VAL A 16 -11.63 3.60 -9.64
N ALA A 17 -11.30 2.69 -10.56
CA ALA A 17 -11.70 2.79 -11.97
C ALA A 17 -11.39 4.17 -12.58
N ASP A 18 -10.20 4.68 -12.30
CA ASP A 18 -9.70 6.00 -12.71
C ASP A 18 -10.47 7.20 -12.13
N GLU A 19 -11.40 7.04 -11.20
CA GLU A 19 -12.08 8.15 -10.53
C GLU A 19 -11.59 8.30 -9.08
N PRO A 20 -11.52 9.52 -8.52
CA PRO A 20 -11.21 9.71 -7.10
C PRO A 20 -12.18 8.93 -6.22
N ALA A 21 -11.65 8.13 -5.29
CA ALA A 21 -12.48 7.43 -4.32
C ALA A 21 -13.10 8.40 -3.32
N GLU A 22 -14.35 8.13 -2.93
CA GLU A 22 -14.95 8.81 -1.79
C GLU A 22 -14.35 8.28 -0.49
N GLU A 23 -13.89 9.19 0.37
CA GLU A 23 -13.20 8.86 1.61
C GLU A 23 -14.04 9.21 2.84
N TYR A 24 -14.30 8.20 3.66
CA TYR A 24 -15.05 8.29 4.90
C TYR A 24 -14.10 8.38 6.09
N HIS A 25 -14.24 9.44 6.88
CA HIS A 25 -13.38 9.69 8.04
C HIS A 25 -14.12 9.26 9.31
N PRO A 26 -13.59 8.32 10.11
CA PRO A 26 -14.19 7.97 11.38
C PRO A 26 -14.13 9.18 12.34
N PRO A 27 -15.17 9.41 13.16
CA PRO A 27 -15.25 10.56 14.06
C PRO A 27 -14.16 10.58 15.16
N HIS A 28 -13.48 9.45 15.39
CA HIS A 28 -12.41 9.31 16.37
C HIS A 28 -11.19 8.65 15.73
N ILE A 29 -10.16 9.45 15.42
CA ILE A 29 -8.84 8.93 15.04
C ILE A 29 -8.15 8.54 16.33
N THR A 30 -8.27 7.28 16.72
CA THR A 30 -7.41 6.75 17.80
C THR A 30 -6.01 6.62 17.22
N PRO A 31 -4.97 7.26 17.78
CA PRO A 31 -3.61 7.07 17.32
C PRO A 31 -3.26 5.58 17.45
N ILE A 32 -3.06 4.90 16.32
CA ILE A 32 -2.62 3.51 16.35
C ILE A 32 -1.14 3.54 16.73
N ARG A 33 -0.80 2.92 17.85
CA ARG A 33 0.59 2.62 18.19
C ARG A 33 1.03 1.48 17.30
N ASP A 34 2.02 1.72 16.46
CA ASP A 34 2.74 0.62 15.84
C ASP A 34 3.60 -0.05 16.94
N PRO A 35 3.33 -1.31 17.33
CA PRO A 35 4.06 -1.95 18.42
C PRO A 35 5.53 -2.24 18.07
N GLU A 36 5.93 -2.12 16.82
CA GLU A 36 7.33 -2.30 16.38
C GLU A 36 8.14 -0.99 16.42
N ILE A 37 7.47 0.15 16.37
CA ILE A 37 8.09 1.48 16.39
C ILE A 37 7.73 2.12 17.72
N GLY A 38 8.66 2.10 18.69
CA GLY A 38 8.41 2.47 20.09
C GLY A 38 7.87 3.89 20.35
N ASP A 39 7.76 4.73 19.33
CA ASP A 39 7.15 6.06 19.37
C ASP A 39 5.80 6.09 18.65
N VAL A 40 4.91 7.00 19.08
CA VAL A 40 3.62 7.24 18.42
C VAL A 40 3.88 7.85 17.04
N VAL A 41 3.92 6.99 16.00
CA VAL A 41 4.05 7.44 14.62
C VAL A 41 2.77 8.20 14.22
N PRO A 42 2.88 9.45 13.74
CA PRO A 42 1.73 10.18 13.24
C PRO A 42 1.04 9.37 12.15
N THR A 43 -0.25 9.10 12.34
CA THR A 43 -1.02 8.28 11.42
C THR A 43 -2.36 8.95 11.13
N THR A 44 -2.80 8.86 9.88
CA THR A 44 -4.13 9.26 9.44
C THR A 44 -4.84 8.03 8.87
N HIS A 45 -6.15 7.92 9.12
CA HIS A 45 -6.96 6.82 8.64
C HIS A 45 -8.25 7.34 8.02
N CYS A 46 -8.62 6.77 6.89
CA CYS A 46 -9.90 6.93 6.24
C CYS A 46 -10.32 5.58 5.66
N PHE A 47 -11.60 5.45 5.33
CA PHE A 47 -12.15 4.30 4.63
C PHE A 47 -12.57 4.70 3.24
N ILE A 48 -12.52 3.75 2.31
CA ILE A 48 -13.08 3.88 0.97
C ILE A 48 -13.99 2.68 0.74
N GLU A 49 -14.96 2.82 -0.15
CA GLU A 49 -15.76 1.67 -0.59
C GLU A 49 -14.89 0.73 -1.45
N SER A 50 -14.89 -0.56 -1.09
CA SER A 50 -14.28 -1.60 -1.93
C SER A 50 -15.24 -1.99 -3.05
N GLN A 51 -14.81 -1.85 -4.31
CA GLN A 51 -15.63 -2.15 -5.48
C GLN A 51 -15.10 -3.38 -6.23
N THR A 52 -15.70 -4.54 -5.99
CA THR A 52 -15.27 -5.83 -6.58
C THR A 52 -15.03 -5.74 -8.08
N GLY A 53 -13.90 -6.26 -8.54
CA GLY A 53 -13.52 -6.29 -9.95
C GLY A 53 -13.05 -4.95 -10.52
N LYS A 54 -13.03 -3.88 -9.73
CA LYS A 54 -12.46 -2.59 -10.14
C LYS A 54 -10.98 -2.51 -9.78
N ASN A 55 -10.20 -2.01 -10.74
CA ASN A 55 -8.82 -1.64 -10.47
C ASN A 55 -8.78 -0.38 -9.62
N PHE A 56 -7.75 -0.27 -8.78
CA PHE A 56 -7.46 0.95 -8.05
C PHE A 56 -5.98 1.31 -8.15
N CYS A 57 -5.67 2.58 -7.89
CA CYS A 57 -4.30 3.07 -7.75
C CYS A 57 -4.19 4.03 -6.57
N ILE A 58 -2.97 4.15 -6.05
CA ILE A 58 -2.63 5.09 -4.98
C ILE A 58 -1.99 6.30 -5.63
N ARG A 59 -2.72 7.42 -5.62
CA ARG A 59 -2.22 8.72 -6.04
C ARG A 59 -1.54 9.41 -4.88
N TYR A 60 -0.33 9.89 -5.11
CA TYR A 60 0.37 10.76 -4.18
C TYR A 60 0.74 12.07 -4.85
N ARG A 61 0.66 13.15 -4.06
CA ARG A 61 0.89 14.51 -4.50
C ARG A 61 1.76 15.26 -3.51
N PHE A 62 2.83 15.88 -4.00
CA PHE A 62 3.61 16.88 -3.29
C PHE A 62 3.33 18.25 -3.91
N CYS A 63 2.66 19.11 -3.16
CA CYS A 63 2.39 20.48 -3.60
C CYS A 63 3.55 21.41 -3.20
N PRO A 64 3.59 22.66 -3.70
CA PRO A 64 4.70 23.59 -3.40
C PRO A 64 4.89 23.93 -1.92
N LEU A 65 3.95 23.59 -1.04
CA LEU A 65 4.05 23.82 0.40
C LEU A 65 4.83 22.72 1.12
N PHE A 66 5.14 21.61 0.45
CA PHE A 66 5.93 20.55 1.02
C PHE A 66 7.37 20.99 1.22
N THR A 67 7.93 20.69 2.39
CA THR A 67 9.33 20.97 2.73
C THR A 67 9.92 19.75 3.40
N PHE A 68 11.17 19.43 3.08
CA PHE A 68 11.89 18.38 3.79
C PHE A 68 12.14 18.80 5.25
N PRO A 69 12.04 17.86 6.21
CA PRO A 69 12.51 18.09 7.57
C PRO A 69 14.00 18.41 7.61
N ASP A 70 14.42 19.18 8.61
CA ASP A 70 15.82 19.56 8.79
C ASP A 70 16.77 18.35 8.74
N GLY A 71 17.77 18.44 7.87
CA GLY A 71 18.77 17.39 7.72
C GLY A 71 18.30 16.17 6.92
N SER A 72 17.17 16.23 6.22
CA SER A 72 16.76 15.24 5.23
C SER A 72 16.81 15.84 3.83
N ASP A 73 17.24 15.06 2.83
CA ASP A 73 17.23 15.41 1.41
C ASP A 73 16.49 14.35 0.56
N ALA A 74 15.96 13.32 1.20
CA ALA A 74 15.21 12.24 0.56
C ALA A 74 13.98 11.85 1.38
N ILE A 75 12.92 11.50 0.66
CA ILE A 75 11.69 10.91 1.21
C ILE A 75 11.46 9.56 0.55
N MET A 76 11.10 8.58 1.37
CA MET A 76 10.72 7.25 0.91
C MET A 76 9.24 7.00 1.22
N LEU A 77 8.47 6.69 0.18
CA LEU A 77 7.13 6.15 0.30
C LEU A 77 7.20 4.63 0.16
N THR A 78 6.72 3.91 1.17
CA THR A 78 6.55 2.45 1.10
C THR A 78 5.08 2.12 1.08
N PHE A 79 4.65 1.45 0.02
CA PHE A 79 3.25 1.11 -0.19
C PHE A 79 3.00 -0.34 0.21
N PHE A 80 2.10 -0.53 1.17
CA PHE A 80 1.61 -1.82 1.60
C PHE A 80 0.16 -1.99 1.19
N ILE A 81 -0.17 -3.16 0.66
CA ILE A 81 -1.53 -3.57 0.33
C ILE A 81 -1.74 -4.95 0.92
N ASP A 82 -2.77 -5.11 1.74
CA ASP A 82 -3.07 -6.36 2.44
C ASP A 82 -1.88 -6.90 3.26
N GLY A 83 -1.07 -5.99 3.79
CA GLY A 83 0.13 -6.30 4.58
C GLY A 83 1.35 -6.69 3.75
N ILE A 84 1.27 -6.64 2.41
CA ILE A 84 2.35 -6.97 1.48
C ILE A 84 2.97 -5.69 0.94
N VAL A 85 4.31 -5.60 0.95
CA VAL A 85 5.03 -4.49 0.31
C VAL A 85 4.88 -4.61 -1.21
N CYS A 86 4.27 -3.59 -1.83
CA CYS A 86 4.05 -3.55 -3.27
C CYS A 86 5.15 -2.79 -4.00
N GLN A 87 5.61 -1.68 -3.42
CA GLN A 87 6.62 -0.82 -4.02
C GLN A 87 7.27 0.07 -2.95
N HIS A 88 8.55 0.42 -3.18
CA HIS A 88 9.20 1.58 -2.57
C HIS A 88 9.43 2.64 -3.63
N LEU A 89 9.19 3.89 -3.26
CA LEU A 89 9.57 5.05 -4.05
C LEU A 89 10.48 5.92 -3.20
N VAL A 90 11.64 6.28 -3.74
CA VAL A 90 12.52 7.29 -3.17
C VAL A 90 12.49 8.51 -4.07
N LEU A 91 12.16 9.66 -3.49
CA LEU A 91 12.24 10.96 -4.15
C LEU A 91 13.29 11.78 -3.42
N ILE A 92 14.22 12.38 -4.16
CA ILE A 92 15.22 13.29 -3.61
C ILE A 92 14.73 14.73 -3.73
N GLN A 93 15.30 15.62 -2.94
CA GLN A 93 14.90 17.02 -2.90
C GLN A 93 14.94 17.66 -4.29
N GLU A 94 15.94 17.35 -5.10
CA GLU A 94 16.07 17.87 -6.45
C GLU A 94 14.92 17.45 -7.38
N ASP A 95 14.29 16.28 -7.16
CA ASP A 95 13.14 15.83 -7.93
C ASP A 95 11.91 16.69 -7.65
N LEU A 96 11.73 17.06 -6.37
CA LEU A 96 10.58 17.85 -5.91
C LEU A 96 10.77 19.34 -6.16
N ASP A 97 11.97 19.89 -5.99
CA ASP A 97 12.26 21.31 -6.23
C ASP A 97 12.03 21.73 -7.69
N ARG A 98 12.20 20.80 -8.64
CA ARG A 98 11.95 21.03 -10.07
C ARG A 98 10.46 21.03 -10.42
N ALA A 99 9.63 20.38 -9.60
CA ALA A 99 8.21 20.23 -9.86
C ALA A 99 7.42 21.29 -9.07
N GLN A 100 6.67 22.15 -9.77
CA GLN A 100 5.74 23.06 -9.08
C GLN A 100 4.65 22.26 -8.34
N ASP A 101 4.20 21.14 -8.90
CA ASP A 101 3.23 20.23 -8.29
C ASP A 101 3.56 18.82 -8.77
N TYR A 102 4.08 17.97 -7.89
CA TYR A 102 4.47 16.61 -8.24
C TYR A 102 3.31 15.67 -7.97
N ILE A 103 2.75 15.07 -9.02
CA ILE A 103 1.63 14.13 -8.92
C ILE A 103 2.00 12.85 -9.67
N GLN A 104 1.85 11.71 -9.01
CA GLN A 104 2.10 10.40 -9.60
C GLN A 104 1.13 9.37 -9.01
N ASP A 105 0.95 8.27 -9.76
CA ASP A 105 0.10 7.16 -9.38
C ASP A 105 0.93 5.88 -9.25
N MET A 106 0.81 5.19 -8.12
CA MET A 106 1.23 3.80 -7.98
C MET A 106 0.03 2.90 -8.32
N TRP A 107 0.12 2.18 -9.43
CA TRP A 107 -0.98 1.39 -9.99
C TRP A 107 -0.63 -0.09 -10.20
N PHE A 108 0.58 -0.50 -9.80
CA PHE A 108 1.04 -1.87 -9.95
C PHE A 108 1.99 -2.29 -8.82
N ARG A 109 2.05 -3.59 -8.60
CA ARG A 109 3.07 -4.27 -7.82
C ARG A 109 4.10 -4.88 -8.77
N SER A 110 5.39 -4.66 -8.50
CA SER A 110 6.48 -5.31 -9.21
C SER A 110 7.00 -6.49 -8.38
N VAL A 111 7.10 -7.66 -8.99
CA VAL A 111 7.68 -8.86 -8.37
C VAL A 111 8.90 -9.27 -9.17
N GLU A 112 10.08 -9.21 -8.55
CA GLU A 112 11.29 -9.74 -9.14
C GLU A 112 11.24 -11.27 -9.16
N LYS A 113 11.52 -11.86 -10.33
CA LYS A 113 11.74 -13.29 -10.49
C LYS A 113 13.24 -13.56 -10.39
N GLY A 114 13.60 -14.73 -9.87
CA GLY A 114 15.00 -15.17 -9.73
C GLY A 114 15.80 -15.26 -11.05
N ASN A 115 15.20 -14.98 -12.20
CA ASN A 115 15.85 -14.88 -13.51
C ASN A 115 16.22 -13.43 -13.90
N GLY A 116 16.07 -12.46 -12.98
CA GLY A 116 16.33 -11.04 -13.24
C GLY A 116 15.24 -10.32 -14.05
N ARG A 117 14.10 -10.96 -14.30
CA ARG A 117 12.90 -10.31 -14.87
C ARG A 117 11.98 -9.87 -13.75
N SER A 118 11.25 -8.78 -13.98
CA SER A 118 10.17 -8.34 -13.09
C SER A 118 8.83 -8.53 -13.78
N GLU A 119 7.87 -9.08 -13.05
CA GLU A 119 6.47 -9.15 -13.46
C GLU A 119 5.68 -8.06 -12.74
N ASN A 120 4.84 -7.36 -13.50
CA ASN A 120 4.00 -6.30 -12.97
C ASN A 120 2.56 -6.77 -12.89
N TYR A 121 1.92 -6.48 -11.76
CA TYR A 121 0.53 -6.83 -11.51
C TYR A 121 -0.27 -5.60 -11.16
N SER A 122 -1.42 -5.40 -11.80
CA SER A 122 -2.37 -4.37 -11.41
C SER A 122 -3.09 -4.77 -10.12
N LEU A 123 -3.64 -3.75 -9.46
CA LEU A 123 -4.30 -3.88 -8.16
C LEU A 123 -5.82 -3.83 -8.37
N MET A 124 -6.51 -4.90 -7.98
CA MET A 124 -7.96 -5.04 -8.18
C MET A 124 -8.64 -5.47 -6.89
N PHE A 125 -9.76 -4.84 -6.53
CA PHE A 125 -10.56 -5.32 -5.40
C PHE A 125 -11.18 -6.67 -5.71
N GLN A 126 -11.10 -7.60 -4.77
CA GLN A 126 -11.73 -8.90 -4.87
C GLN A 126 -12.35 -9.30 -3.52
N GLU A 127 -13.52 -9.93 -3.58
CA GLU A 127 -14.18 -10.49 -2.40
C GLU A 127 -13.32 -11.58 -1.76
N ILE A 128 -13.30 -11.59 -0.43
CA ILE A 128 -12.74 -12.69 0.35
C ILE A 128 -13.69 -13.88 0.22
N ALA A 129 -13.14 -15.06 -0.08
CA ALA A 129 -13.89 -16.30 -0.17
C ALA A 129 -13.71 -17.12 1.12
N PRO A 130 -14.71 -17.18 2.02
CA PRO A 130 -14.58 -17.93 3.26
C PRO A 130 -14.49 -19.44 3.00
N VAL A 131 -13.61 -20.12 3.72
CA VAL A 131 -13.46 -21.59 3.71
C VAL A 131 -13.91 -22.14 5.07
N GLU A 132 -15.01 -22.90 5.07
CA GLU A 132 -15.57 -23.51 6.27
C GLU A 132 -14.65 -24.59 6.87
N GLU A 133 -14.20 -25.53 6.04
CA GLU A 133 -13.42 -26.69 6.48
C GLU A 133 -11.90 -26.47 6.39
N ALA A 134 -11.42 -25.40 7.04
CA ALA A 134 -9.99 -25.12 7.12
C ALA A 134 -9.28 -25.96 8.19
N LYS A 135 -8.09 -26.49 7.86
CA LYS A 135 -7.21 -27.15 8.84
C LYS A 135 -6.75 -26.15 9.90
N ARG A 136 -6.46 -26.63 11.12
CA ARG A 136 -5.97 -25.78 12.22
C ARG A 136 -4.76 -24.93 11.84
N ALA A 137 -3.82 -25.47 11.07
CA ALA A 137 -2.64 -24.74 10.60
C ALA A 137 -3.03 -23.54 9.71
N THR A 138 -3.98 -23.74 8.79
CA THR A 138 -4.54 -22.69 7.92
C THR A 138 -5.21 -21.60 8.75
N VAL A 139 -6.06 -21.98 9.73
CA VAL A 139 -6.72 -21.01 10.63
C VAL A 139 -5.69 -20.13 11.37
N VAL A 140 -4.60 -20.73 11.87
CA VAL A 140 -3.55 -19.97 12.59
C VAL A 140 -2.80 -19.02 11.66
N SER A 141 -2.53 -19.44 10.43
CA SER A 141 -1.91 -18.58 9.41
C SER A 141 -2.83 -17.41 9.05
N ASP A 142 -4.09 -17.72 8.76
CA ASP A 142 -5.11 -16.74 8.35
C ASP A 142 -5.42 -15.74 9.45
N LEU A 143 -5.37 -16.12 10.72
CA LEU A 143 -5.52 -15.18 11.85
C LEU A 143 -4.49 -14.05 11.85
N LYS A 144 -3.29 -14.28 11.30
CA LYS A 144 -2.30 -13.22 11.09
C LYS A 144 -2.66 -12.40 9.87
N ARG A 145 -2.98 -13.08 8.76
CA ARG A 145 -3.25 -12.44 7.47
C ARG A 145 -4.47 -11.52 7.48
N VAL A 146 -5.56 -11.92 8.15
CA VAL A 146 -6.83 -11.17 8.17
C VAL A 146 -6.69 -9.78 8.78
N LYS A 147 -5.72 -9.57 9.68
CA LYS A 147 -5.47 -8.27 10.31
C LYS A 147 -5.11 -7.20 9.27
N ASP A 148 -4.37 -7.60 8.24
CA ASP A 148 -3.88 -6.69 7.23
C ASP A 148 -4.79 -6.62 6.00
N LEU A 149 -5.64 -7.62 5.76
CA LEU A 149 -6.57 -7.66 4.63
C LEU A 149 -7.49 -6.42 4.57
N GLY A 150 -7.73 -5.95 3.35
CA GLY A 150 -8.53 -4.77 3.05
C GLY A 150 -7.83 -3.46 3.42
N THR A 151 -6.52 -3.48 3.72
CA THR A 151 -5.79 -2.30 4.17
C THR A 151 -4.81 -1.85 3.09
N ILE A 152 -4.89 -0.55 2.77
CA ILE A 152 -3.88 0.16 1.99
C ILE A 152 -3.13 1.07 2.97
N LYS A 153 -1.83 0.82 3.18
CA LYS A 153 -0.98 1.60 4.08
C LYS A 153 0.16 2.23 3.28
N VAL A 154 0.34 3.54 3.43
CA VAL A 154 1.50 4.26 2.90
C VAL A 154 2.34 4.71 4.08
N MET A 155 3.53 4.13 4.20
CA MET A 155 4.51 4.53 5.21
C MET A 155 5.46 5.56 4.61
N ILE A 156 5.73 6.61 5.38
CA ILE A 156 6.53 7.75 4.95
C ILE A 156 7.76 7.81 5.84
N SER A 157 8.94 7.77 5.22
CA SER A 157 10.23 7.89 5.91
C SER A 157 11.05 9.01 5.30
N PHE A 158 11.80 9.73 6.14
CA PHE A 158 12.75 10.75 5.70
C PHE A 158 14.17 10.28 5.97
N GLY A 159 15.10 10.67 5.10
CA GLY A 159 16.51 10.28 5.24
C GLY A 159 17.46 11.19 4.49
N LYS A 160 18.73 10.82 4.54
CA LYS A 160 19.79 11.41 3.72
C LYS A 160 20.17 10.48 2.58
N THR A 161 20.39 11.04 1.41
CA THR A 161 21.01 10.34 0.30
C THR A 161 22.43 9.93 0.69
N SER A 162 22.81 8.71 0.33
CA SER A 162 24.16 8.19 0.52
C SER A 162 24.62 7.57 -0.79
N GLU A 163 25.90 7.70 -1.12
CA GLU A 163 26.47 7.07 -2.30
C GLU A 163 26.45 5.52 -2.16
N GLY A 164 25.66 4.86 -3.00
CA GLY A 164 25.61 3.40 -3.09
C GLY A 164 24.25 2.89 -3.56
N PRO A 165 24.18 1.73 -4.22
CA PRO A 165 22.89 1.14 -4.58
C PRO A 165 22.18 0.67 -3.30
N GLY A 166 21.14 1.39 -2.90
CA GLY A 166 20.17 0.89 -1.94
C GLY A 166 19.48 -0.33 -2.53
N ARG A 167 19.83 -1.53 -2.04
CA ARG A 167 19.11 -2.76 -2.39
C ARG A 167 17.96 -2.93 -1.42
N TYR A 168 16.75 -2.76 -1.91
CA TYR A 168 15.55 -3.12 -1.18
C TYR A 168 15.09 -4.48 -1.66
N ASP A 169 15.05 -5.44 -0.76
CA ASP A 169 14.50 -6.75 -1.06
C ASP A 169 12.98 -6.66 -1.03
N LEU A 170 12.38 -6.61 -2.22
CA LEU A 170 10.92 -6.66 -2.40
C LEU A 170 10.40 -8.11 -2.46
N SER A 171 11.25 -9.11 -2.18
CA SER A 171 10.82 -10.50 -2.16
C SER A 171 9.93 -10.76 -0.95
N ASP A 172 8.63 -10.58 -1.15
CA ASP A 172 7.62 -11.17 -0.29
C ASP A 172 7.13 -12.46 -0.95
N GLU A 173 7.40 -13.60 -0.31
CA GLU A 173 7.00 -14.94 -0.79
C GLU A 173 5.47 -15.12 -0.85
N ARG A 174 4.69 -14.22 -0.24
CA ARG A 174 3.20 -14.21 -0.27
C ARG A 174 2.62 -13.78 -1.62
N ASN A 175 3.33 -14.07 -2.71
CA ASN A 175 2.96 -13.69 -4.07
C ASN A 175 1.62 -14.31 -4.45
N ASN A 176 0.64 -13.44 -4.68
CA ASN A 176 -0.71 -13.79 -5.11
C ASN A 176 -1.38 -14.84 -4.21
N GLU A 177 -1.16 -14.74 -2.90
CA GLU A 177 -1.88 -15.56 -1.95
C GLU A 177 -3.39 -15.47 -2.19
N SER A 178 -4.00 -16.64 -2.36
CA SER A 178 -5.42 -16.77 -2.60
C SER A 178 -6.24 -16.06 -1.52
N LEU A 179 -7.27 -15.29 -1.89
CA LEU A 179 -8.26 -14.71 -0.98
C LEU A 179 -9.24 -15.75 -0.39
N HIS A 180 -8.94 -17.04 -0.53
CA HIS A 180 -9.60 -18.09 0.25
C HIS A 180 -9.07 -18.07 1.67
N VAL A 181 -9.92 -17.66 2.62
CA VAL A 181 -9.56 -17.47 4.03
C VAL A 181 -10.42 -18.35 4.89
N ALA A 182 -9.86 -19.00 5.89
CA ALA A 182 -10.61 -19.76 6.87
C ALA A 182 -11.70 -18.89 7.51
N GLN A 183 -12.97 -19.30 7.41
CA GLN A 183 -14.08 -18.57 8.00
C GLN A 183 -13.89 -18.36 9.50
N LYS A 184 -13.32 -19.36 10.18
CA LYS A 184 -12.99 -19.27 11.61
C LYS A 184 -12.03 -18.12 11.92
N ALA A 185 -11.07 -17.82 11.04
CA ALA A 185 -10.15 -16.69 11.24
C ALA A 185 -10.87 -15.35 11.08
N LEU A 186 -11.74 -15.21 10.06
CA LEU A 186 -12.56 -14.00 9.83
C LEU A 186 -13.46 -13.70 11.05
N VAL A 187 -14.15 -14.71 11.55
CA VAL A 187 -15.05 -14.57 12.71
C VAL A 187 -14.29 -14.22 13.99
N LEU A 188 -13.11 -14.78 14.21
CA LEU A 188 -12.31 -14.54 15.40
C LEU A 188 -11.63 -13.16 15.40
N GLU A 189 -11.31 -12.60 14.24
CA GLU A 189 -10.69 -11.29 14.11
C GLU A 189 -11.72 -10.16 14.30
N GLY A 190 -12.94 -10.33 13.76
CA GLY A 190 -14.10 -9.51 14.10
C GLY A 190 -14.23 -8.17 13.38
N GLN A 191 -13.37 -7.83 12.39
CA GLN A 191 -13.45 -6.56 11.64
C GLN A 191 -14.31 -6.61 10.36
N GLU A 192 -15.20 -7.59 10.21
CA GLU A 192 -16.09 -7.74 9.04
C GLU A 192 -15.38 -7.52 7.69
N LYS A 193 -14.16 -8.06 7.54
CA LYS A 193 -13.40 -7.95 6.29
C LYS A 193 -14.13 -8.68 5.18
N THR A 194 -14.54 -7.94 4.15
CA THR A 194 -15.25 -8.48 2.98
C THR A 194 -14.38 -8.58 1.73
N HIS A 195 -13.33 -7.76 1.64
CA HIS A 195 -12.51 -7.60 0.44
C HIS A 195 -11.02 -7.61 0.78
N GLY A 196 -10.24 -8.03 -0.22
CA GLY A 196 -8.80 -7.80 -0.32
C GLY A 196 -8.45 -7.41 -1.74
N THR A 197 -7.18 -7.60 -2.10
CA THR A 197 -6.61 -7.23 -3.38
C THR A 197 -6.15 -8.45 -4.13
N ARG A 198 -6.62 -8.55 -5.37
CA ARG A 198 -6.10 -9.47 -6.37
C ARG A 198 -5.02 -8.78 -7.19
N HIS A 199 -3.90 -9.45 -7.37
CA HIS A 199 -2.85 -9.02 -8.28
C HIS A 199 -3.11 -9.65 -9.66
N VAL A 200 -3.41 -8.81 -10.66
CA VAL A 200 -3.75 -9.26 -12.01
C VAL A 200 -2.58 -8.95 -12.95
N ASP A 201 -2.11 -9.96 -13.68
CA ASP A 201 -0.98 -9.80 -14.61
C ASP A 201 -1.21 -8.62 -15.57
N ILE A 202 -0.24 -7.72 -15.65
CA ILE A 202 -0.19 -6.70 -16.70
C ILE A 202 0.61 -7.30 -17.85
N PRO A 203 -0.02 -7.55 -19.02
CA PRO A 203 0.71 -8.07 -20.17
C PRO A 203 1.87 -7.12 -20.50
N SER A 204 3.09 -7.65 -20.56
CA SER A 204 4.20 -6.90 -21.15
C SER A 204 3.77 -6.50 -22.55
N ARG A 205 3.74 -5.19 -22.86
CA ARG A 205 3.50 -4.71 -24.23
C ARG A 205 4.46 -5.47 -25.14
N GLU A 206 3.93 -6.36 -25.98
CA GLU A 206 4.70 -6.88 -27.09
C GLU A 206 5.11 -5.65 -27.91
N SER A 207 6.42 -5.41 -27.97
CA SER A 207 7.00 -4.41 -28.84
C SER A 207 6.71 -4.84 -30.27
N ASN A 208 5.59 -4.37 -30.82
CA ASN A 208 5.31 -4.42 -32.24
C ASN A 208 6.48 -3.74 -32.95
N SER A 209 7.35 -4.58 -33.51
CA SER A 209 8.49 -4.23 -34.35
C SER A 209 8.10 -4.47 -35.79
#